data_AF-X0TUI9-F1
#
_entry.id   AF-X0TUI9-F1
#
_cell.length_a   1.000
_cell.length_b   1.000
_cell.length_c   1.000
_cell.angle_alpha   90.00
_cell.angle_beta   90.00
_cell.angle_gamma   90.00
#
_symmetry.space_group_name_H-M   'P 1'
#
loop_
_entity.id
_entity.type
_entity.pdbx_description
1 polymer ?
#
loop_
_entity_poly.entity_id
_entity_poly.type
_entity_poly.pdbx_seq_one_letter_code
_entity_poly.pdbx_strand_id
1 'polypeptide(L)'
;MINRLSNTVCWLVLVIAFVVAGCKQEYKPDESDVLAYVPDVNTIVVTDNHTPRAIKATGGYQAWMETIKIELDCVVTFYNPDGSFYLTEQHYEIYPWSNSIR
;
A
#
# COMPACT_ATOMS: atom_id res chain seq x y z
N MET A 1 8.75 41.96 27.22
CA MET A 1 9.06 40.51 27.28
C MET A 1 7.84 39.62 27.04
N ILE A 2 6.63 40.02 27.45
CA ILE A 2 5.37 39.27 27.30
C ILE A 2 4.96 38.99 25.83
N ASN A 3 5.18 39.93 24.90
CA ASN A 3 4.80 39.75 23.49
C ASN A 3 5.61 38.66 22.76
N ARG A 4 6.83 38.36 23.21
CA ARG A 4 7.67 37.31 22.60
C ARG A 4 7.20 35.91 23.01
N LEU A 5 6.80 35.75 24.27
CA LEU A 5 6.24 34.50 24.81
C LEU A 5 4.89 34.15 24.19
N SER A 6 4.01 35.15 24.01
CA SER A 6 2.71 34.98 23.34
C SER A 6 2.86 34.49 21.90
N ASN A 7 3.80 35.08 21.15
CA ASN A 7 4.01 34.72 19.75
C ASN A 7 4.58 33.29 19.59
N THR A 8 5.49 32.88 20.47
CA THR A 8 6.02 31.50 20.49
C THR A 8 4.96 30.47 20.85
N VAL A 9 4.04 30.79 21.76
CA VAL A 9 2.94 29.88 22.13
C VAL A 9 1.95 29.74 20.98
N CYS A 10 1.60 30.84 20.31
CA CYS A 10 0.71 30.81 19.16
C CYS A 10 1.27 29.96 18.00
N TRP A 11 2.58 30.05 17.76
CA TRP A 11 3.26 29.26 16.73
C TRP A 11 3.28 27.77 17.05
N LEU A 12 3.53 27.39 18.31
CA LEU A 12 3.49 25.99 18.75
C LEU A 12 2.09 25.37 18.60
N VAL A 13 1.04 26.13 18.92
CA VAL A 13 -0.35 25.66 18.76
C VAL A 13 -0.69 25.41 17.29
N LEU A 14 -0.24 26.29 16.38
CA LEU A 14 -0.44 26.10 14.94
C LEU A 14 0.29 24.86 14.41
N VAL A 15 1.54 24.64 14.81
CA VAL A 15 2.30 23.45 14.39
C VAL A 15 1.62 22.17 14.85
N ILE A 16 1.14 22.12 16.10
CA ILE A 16 0.42 20.96 16.63
C ILE A 16 -0.89 20.72 15.87
N ALA A 17 -1.66 21.77 15.57
CA ALA A 17 -2.90 21.65 14.82
C ALA A 17 -2.68 21.08 13.41
N PHE A 18 -1.62 21.51 12.72
CA PHE A 18 -1.26 20.98 11.39
C PHE A 18 -0.84 19.52 11.44
N VAL A 19 -0.06 19.11 12.45
CA VAL A 19 0.35 17.70 12.62
C VAL A 19 -0.85 16.81 12.93
N VAL A 20 -1.76 17.24 13.82
CA VAL A 20 -2.92 16.43 14.20
C VAL A 20 -3.96 16.34 13.07
N ALA A 21 -4.17 17.43 12.31
CA ALA A 21 -5.06 17.41 11.16
C ALA A 21 -4.54 16.51 10.02
N GLY A 22 -3.22 16.41 9.84
CA GLY A 22 -2.59 15.53 8.85
C GLY A 22 -2.58 14.04 9.22
N CYS A 23 -2.82 13.68 10.49
CA CYS A 23 -2.76 12.28 10.97
C CYS A 23 -4.11 11.56 11.02
N LYS A 24 -5.22 12.20 10.67
CA LYS A 24 -6.56 11.58 10.64
C LYS A 24 -7.04 11.33 9.22
N GLN A 25 -6.31 10.51 8.48
CA GLN A 25 -6.90 9.80 7.35
C GLN A 25 -7.34 8.43 7.86
N GLU A 26 -8.59 8.36 8.34
CA GLU A 26 -9.22 7.09 8.72
C GLU A 26 -9.43 6.27 7.45
N TYR A 27 -8.63 5.21 7.30
CA TYR A 27 -8.79 4.18 6.28
C TYR A 27 -10.18 3.54 6.47
N LYS A 28 -11.11 3.84 5.56
CA LYS A 28 -12.38 3.14 5.47
C LYS A 28 -12.14 1.89 4.62
N PRO A 29 -12.27 0.68 5.17
CA PRO A 29 -12.26 -0.52 4.34
C PRO A 29 -13.46 -0.45 3.40
N ASP A 30 -13.18 -0.48 2.10
CA ASP A 30 -14.19 -0.50 1.06
C ASP A 30 -14.86 -1.89 1.03
N GLU A 31 -16.17 -1.95 0.75
CA GLU A 31 -16.98 -3.20 0.73
C GLU A 31 -16.59 -4.16 -0.43
N SER A 32 -15.48 -3.91 -1.12
CA SER A 32 -14.94 -4.69 -2.24
C SER A 32 -14.07 -5.88 -1.84
N ASP A 33 -14.06 -6.25 -0.56
CA ASP A 33 -13.31 -7.38 0.02
C ASP A 33 -13.72 -8.77 -0.54
N VAL A 34 -14.62 -8.79 -1.52
CA VAL A 34 -14.97 -9.95 -2.35
C VAL A 34 -13.74 -10.52 -3.09
N LEU A 35 -12.71 -9.71 -3.35
CA LEU A 35 -11.48 -10.15 -3.99
C LEU A 35 -10.44 -10.74 -3.02
N ALA A 36 -10.65 -10.59 -1.71
CA ALA A 36 -9.71 -10.96 -0.65
C ALA A 36 -9.97 -12.37 -0.09
N TYR A 37 -10.34 -13.33 -0.93
CA TYR A 37 -10.55 -14.71 -0.47
C TYR A 37 -9.21 -15.46 -0.40
N VAL A 38 -8.80 -15.85 0.82
CA VAL A 38 -7.72 -16.84 1.00
C VAL A 38 -8.17 -18.14 0.31
N PRO A 39 -7.40 -18.69 -0.64
CA PRO A 39 -7.80 -19.93 -1.31
C PRO A 39 -7.82 -21.07 -0.30
N ASP A 40 -8.84 -21.94 -0.37
CA ASP A 40 -8.75 -23.25 0.27
C ASP A 40 -7.63 -24.02 -0.44
N VAL A 41 -6.55 -24.28 0.31
CA VAL A 41 -5.33 -24.95 -0.16
C VAL A 41 -5.65 -26.29 -0.84
N ASN A 42 -6.79 -26.90 -0.51
CA ASN A 42 -7.25 -28.16 -1.11
C ASN A 42 -7.96 -28.00 -2.45
N THR A 43 -8.38 -26.78 -2.81
CA THR A 43 -9.12 -26.47 -4.06
C THR A 43 -8.26 -25.82 -5.13
N ILE A 44 -7.00 -25.48 -4.84
CA ILE A 44 -6.07 -24.97 -5.85
C ILE A 44 -5.70 -26.13 -6.77
N VAL A 45 -6.51 -26.37 -7.79
CA VAL A 45 -6.15 -27.25 -8.90
C VAL A 45 -5.07 -26.54 -9.71
N VAL A 46 -3.83 -26.67 -9.23
CA VAL A 46 -2.63 -26.24 -9.95
C VAL A 46 -2.58 -27.03 -11.25
N THR A 47 -3.09 -26.43 -12.33
CA THR A 47 -3.11 -27.06 -13.65
C THR A 47 -1.73 -27.03 -14.32
N ASP A 48 -0.74 -26.34 -13.72
CA ASP A 48 0.66 -26.48 -14.12
C ASP A 48 1.64 -26.39 -12.94
N ASN A 49 2.41 -27.45 -12.75
CA ASN A 49 3.19 -27.76 -11.54
C ASN A 49 4.43 -26.87 -11.32
N HIS A 50 4.67 -25.89 -12.19
CA HIS A 50 5.88 -25.07 -12.19
C HIS A 50 5.81 -23.89 -11.22
N THR A 51 4.66 -23.23 -11.11
CA THR A 51 4.49 -22.02 -10.29
C THR A 51 4.71 -22.31 -8.79
N PRO A 52 4.09 -23.33 -8.17
CA PRO A 52 4.34 -23.63 -6.76
C PRO A 52 5.80 -24.02 -6.49
N ARG A 53 6.45 -24.73 -7.43
CA ARG A 53 7.86 -25.12 -7.30
C ARG A 53 8.80 -23.92 -7.38
N ALA A 54 8.55 -22.99 -8.30
CA ALA A 54 9.35 -21.78 -8.43
C ALA A 54 9.26 -20.92 -7.16
N ILE A 55 8.04 -20.72 -6.63
CA ILE A 55 7.82 -19.96 -5.39
C ILE A 55 8.43 -20.69 -4.18
N LYS A 56 8.38 -22.03 -4.14
CA LYS A 56 9.06 -22.83 -3.11
C LYS A 56 10.58 -22.71 -3.21
N ALA A 57 11.15 -22.69 -4.41
CA ALA A 57 12.58 -22.55 -4.63
C ALA A 57 13.12 -21.18 -4.17
N THR A 58 12.31 -20.13 -4.21
CA THR A 58 12.67 -18.81 -3.67
C THR A 58 12.44 -18.70 -2.15
N GLY A 59 11.97 -19.76 -1.49
CA GLY A 59 11.72 -19.80 -0.05
C GLY A 59 10.47 -19.07 0.42
N GLY A 60 9.68 -18.49 -0.50
CA GLY A 60 8.54 -17.64 -0.19
C GLY A 60 7.18 -18.33 -0.17
N TYR A 61 7.12 -19.66 -0.38
CA TYR A 61 5.86 -20.35 -0.64
C TYR A 61 4.81 -20.21 0.47
N GLN A 62 5.20 -20.37 1.73
CA GLN A 62 4.25 -20.23 2.83
C GLN A 62 3.73 -18.79 2.94
N ALA A 63 4.64 -17.81 2.90
CA ALA A 63 4.27 -16.40 2.93
C ALA A 63 3.34 -16.04 1.75
N TRP A 64 3.62 -16.59 0.56
CA TRP A 64 2.79 -16.40 -0.63
C TRP A 64 1.38 -16.98 -0.47
N MET A 65 1.27 -18.21 0.03
CA MET A 65 -0.02 -18.87 0.34
C MET A 65 -0.86 -18.09 1.34
N GLU A 66 -0.22 -17.44 2.30
CA GLU A 66 -0.88 -16.62 3.32
C GLU A 66 -1.13 -15.17 2.85
N THR A 67 -0.58 -14.76 1.70
CA THR A 67 -0.72 -13.40 1.16
C THR A 67 -2.06 -13.24 0.45
N ILE A 68 -2.93 -12.41 1.03
CA ILE A 68 -4.28 -12.13 0.50
C ILE A 68 -4.26 -10.96 -0.49
N LYS A 69 -3.54 -9.90 -0.12
CA LYS A 69 -3.46 -8.65 -0.87
C LYS A 69 -2.04 -8.10 -0.77
N ILE A 70 -1.55 -7.54 -1.87
CA ILE A 70 -0.33 -6.75 -1.93
C ILE A 70 -0.75 -5.37 -2.45
N GLU A 71 -0.47 -4.34 -1.66
CA GLU A 71 -0.68 -2.94 -2.04
C GLU A 71 0.66 -2.31 -2.41
N LEU A 72 0.68 -1.60 -3.54
CA LEU A 72 1.83 -0.83 -3.99
C LEU A 72 1.37 0.57 -4.35
N ASP A 73 1.82 1.53 -3.55
CA ASP A 73 1.77 2.95 -3.85
C ASP A 73 3.14 3.41 -4.31
N CYS A 74 3.20 4.04 -5.48
CA CYS A 74 4.45 4.63 -5.95
C CYS A 74 4.22 5.97 -6.66
N VAL A 75 5.20 6.85 -6.47
CA VAL A 75 5.28 8.13 -7.17
C VAL A 75 6.51 8.08 -8.06
N VAL A 76 6.30 8.30 -9.36
CA VAL A 76 7.36 8.30 -10.36
C VAL A 76 7.52 9.70 -10.93
N THR A 77 8.74 10.22 -10.86
CA THR A 77 9.08 11.54 -11.42
C THR A 77 9.98 11.37 -12.64
N PHE A 78 9.56 11.93 -13.77
CA PHE A 78 10.36 12.01 -14.99
C PHE A 78 10.89 13.42 -15.14
N TYR A 79 12.22 13.58 -15.04
CA TYR A 79 12.89 14.87 -15.19
C TYR A 79 13.31 15.09 -16.64
N ASN A 80 12.98 16.27 -17.18
CA ASN A 80 13.42 16.69 -18.50
C ASN A 80 14.68 17.55 -18.40
N PRO A 81 15.53 17.60 -19.45
CA PRO A 81 16.74 18.42 -19.47
C PRO A 81 16.50 19.93 -19.35
N ASP A 82 15.30 20.41 -19.67
CA ASP A 82 14.90 21.82 -19.56
C ASP A 82 14.50 22.22 -18.13
N GLY A 83 14.59 21.29 -17.18
CA GLY A 83 14.23 21.51 -15.78
C GLY A 83 12.75 21.30 -15.47
N SER A 84 11.91 21.01 -16.47
CA SER A 84 10.53 20.58 -16.24
C SER A 84 10.47 19.11 -15.78
N PHE A 85 9.34 18.69 -15.20
CA PHE A 85 9.13 17.29 -14.84
C PHE A 85 7.66 16.87 -14.94
N TYR A 86 7.47 15.56 -15.11
CA TYR A 86 6.18 14.91 -14.96
C TYR A 86 6.18 14.08 -13.68
N LEU A 87 5.08 14.12 -12.94
CA LEU A 87 4.85 13.28 -11.77
C LEU A 87 3.64 12.40 -12.05
N THR A 88 3.80 11.10 -11.82
CA THR A 88 2.69 10.15 -11.85
C THR A 88 2.60 9.43 -10.51
N GLU A 89 1.39 9.34 -9.99
CA GLU A 89 1.06 8.53 -8.83
C GLU A 89 0.37 7.27 -9.34
N GLN A 90 0.80 6.12 -8.84
CA GLN A 90 0.26 4.82 -9.21
C GLN A 90 -0.10 4.06 -7.95
N HIS A 91 -1.33 3.57 -7.93
CA HIS A 91 -1.85 2.71 -6.87
C HIS A 91 -2.20 1.36 -7.49
N TYR A 92 -1.59 0.30 -6.97
CA TYR A 92 -1.82 -1.07 -7.41
C TYR A 92 -2.26 -1.93 -6.24
N GLU A 93 -3.36 -2.65 -6.45
CA GLU A 93 -3.80 -3.72 -5.58
C GLU A 93 -3.66 -5.04 -6.33
N ILE A 94 -2.86 -5.94 -5.79
CA ILE A 94 -2.65 -7.26 -6.35
C ILE A 94 -3.25 -8.26 -5.37
N TYR A 95 -4.19 -9.05 -5.85
CA TYR A 95 -4.77 -10.17 -5.13
C TYR A 95 -4.22 -11.44 -5.78
N PRO A 96 -3.15 -12.06 -5.22
CA PRO A 96 -2.46 -13.17 -5.89
C PRO A 96 -3.38 -14.35 -6.25
N TRP A 97 -4.46 -14.51 -5.48
CA TRP A 97 -5.40 -15.62 -5.60
C TRP A 97 -6.72 -15.27 -6.30
N SER A 98 -6.94 -14.02 -6.69
CA SER A 98 -8.19 -13.62 -7.35
C SER A 98 -8.39 -14.30 -8.71
N ASN A 99 -7.29 -14.63 -9.39
CA ASN A 99 -7.28 -15.32 -10.69
C ASN A 99 -6.95 -16.81 -10.59
N SER A 100 -6.65 -17.35 -9.41
CA SER A 100 -6.61 -18.81 -9.20
C SER A 100 -8.04 -19.30 -9.08
N ILE A 101 -8.68 -19.46 -10.24
CA ILE A 101 -10.07 -19.89 -10.38
C ILE A 101 -10.25 -21.32 -9.83
N ARG A 102 -11.41 -21.51 -9.18
CA ARG A 102 -12.02 -22.75 -8.68
C ARG A 102 -12.21 -23.84 -9.72
#